data_AF-A0A354DEF3-F1
#
_entry.id   AF-A0A354DEF3-F1
#
_cell.length_a   1.000
_cell.length_b   1.000
_cell.length_c   1.000
_cell.angle_alpha   90.00
_cell.angle_beta   90.00
_cell.angle_gamma   90.00
#
_symmetry.space_group_name_H-M   'P 1'
#
loop_
_entity.id
_entity.type
_entity.pdbx_description
1 polymer ?
#
loop_
_entity_poly.entity_id
_entity_poly.type
_entity_poly.pdbx_seq_one_letter_code
_entity_poly.pdbx_strand_id
1 'polypeptide(L)'
;NMGWMNDTLRYMEMDPIHRKWHHDLLTFSSMYAYSENYILPFSHDEVVHGKKSLLNKMPGDYWQKFANLRLLYGYMFAHPGKKLLFMGGEFGQFIEWKDTDSLDWFLLDYDMHRKLHAYVKELNHFYRQQPALWELDQASSGFSWIDADNQDQSILV
;
A
#
# COMPACT_ATOMS: atom_id res chain seq x y z
N ASN A 1 11.37 -1.75 -5.50
CA ASN A 1 11.32 -0.30 -5.73
C ASN A 1 11.27 0.39 -4.38
N MET A 2 12.46 0.69 -3.83
CA MET A 2 12.56 1.31 -2.50
C MET A 2 12.15 2.79 -2.53
N GLY A 3 12.36 3.48 -3.67
CA GLY A 3 11.89 4.86 -3.87
C GLY A 3 10.37 4.93 -3.75
N TRP A 4 9.66 4.14 -4.57
CA TRP A 4 8.20 4.01 -4.49
C TRP A 4 7.70 3.70 -3.08
N MET A 5 8.35 2.76 -2.38
CA MET A 5 7.95 2.37 -1.02
C MET A 5 8.06 3.56 -0.06
N ASN A 6 9.20 4.25 -0.05
CA ASN A 6 9.43 5.39 0.84
C ASN A 6 8.46 6.54 0.55
N ASP A 7 8.29 6.90 -0.72
CA ASP A 7 7.43 8.01 -1.12
C ASP A 7 5.96 7.70 -0.80
N THR A 8 5.51 6.48 -1.10
CA THR A 8 4.14 6.03 -0.84
C THR A 8 3.84 5.97 0.67
N LEU A 9 4.73 5.40 1.49
CA LEU A 9 4.50 5.35 2.94
C LEU A 9 4.52 6.75 3.55
N ARG A 10 5.44 7.62 3.13
CA ARG A 10 5.47 9.02 3.58
C ARG A 10 4.18 9.75 3.24
N TYR A 11 3.64 9.56 2.04
CA TYR A 11 2.36 10.13 1.64
C TYR A 11 1.19 9.59 2.48
N MET A 12 1.15 8.29 2.69
CA MET A 12 0.06 7.64 3.43
C MET A 12 0.07 7.94 4.92
N GLU A 13 1.24 8.12 5.54
CA GLU A 13 1.41 8.51 6.95
C GLU A 13 0.95 9.95 7.23
N MET A 14 0.91 10.78 6.20
CA MET A 14 0.54 12.18 6.30
C MET A 14 -0.97 12.34 6.52
N ASP A 15 -1.35 13.28 7.40
CA ASP A 15 -2.75 13.69 7.54
C ASP A 15 -3.33 14.09 6.18
N PRO A 16 -4.53 13.58 5.80
CA PRO A 16 -5.11 13.82 4.48
C PRO A 16 -5.17 15.29 4.06
N ILE A 17 -5.32 16.24 4.99
CA ILE A 17 -5.36 17.68 4.64
C ILE A 17 -4.04 18.18 4.03
N HIS A 18 -2.92 17.51 4.32
CA HIS A 18 -1.61 17.91 3.83
C HIS A 18 -1.20 17.23 2.51
N ARG A 19 -1.90 16.17 2.11
CA ARG A 19 -1.54 15.35 0.94
C ARG A 19 -1.51 16.11 -0.38
N LYS A 20 -2.33 17.17 -0.51
CA LYS A 20 -2.37 18.01 -1.71
C LYS A 20 -1.04 18.70 -2.05
N TRP A 21 -0.19 18.94 -1.05
CA TRP A 21 1.13 19.56 -1.24
C TRP A 21 2.25 18.55 -1.55
N HIS A 22 1.92 17.26 -1.56
CA HIS A 22 2.86 16.16 -1.69
C HIS A 22 2.37 15.11 -2.70
N HIS A 23 1.56 15.54 -3.67
CA HIS A 23 0.97 14.67 -4.68
C HIS A 23 2.03 14.00 -5.56
N ASP A 24 3.18 14.66 -5.73
CA ASP A 24 4.37 14.16 -6.40
C ASP A 24 4.90 12.85 -5.79
N LEU A 25 4.72 12.62 -4.49
CA LEU A 25 5.14 11.38 -3.84
C LEU A 25 4.44 10.13 -4.41
N LEU A 26 3.23 10.28 -4.97
CA LEU A 26 2.57 9.17 -5.64
C LEU A 26 2.97 9.06 -7.12
N THR A 27 3.10 10.19 -7.82
CA THR A 27 3.29 10.19 -9.29
C THR A 27 4.75 10.05 -9.71
N PHE A 28 5.72 10.47 -8.88
CA PHE A 28 7.14 10.51 -9.24
C PHE A 28 7.71 9.14 -9.62
N SER A 29 7.25 8.08 -8.96
CA SER A 29 7.67 6.70 -9.26
C SER A 29 7.37 6.26 -10.71
N SER A 30 6.37 6.85 -11.36
CA SER A 30 6.02 6.58 -12.76
C SER A 30 7.13 7.03 -13.73
N MET A 31 7.95 8.02 -13.35
CA MET A 31 9.04 8.53 -14.19
C MET A 31 10.12 7.47 -14.46
N TYR A 32 10.25 6.50 -13.56
CA TYR A 32 11.24 5.43 -13.66
C TYR A 32 10.62 4.04 -13.52
N ALA A 33 9.29 3.89 -13.50
CA ALA A 33 8.62 2.60 -13.28
C ALA A 33 9.01 1.50 -14.28
N TYR A 34 9.50 1.88 -15.47
CA TYR A 34 9.90 0.95 -16.54
C TYR A 34 11.42 0.88 -16.76
N SER A 35 12.23 1.52 -15.91
CA SER A 35 13.69 1.41 -16.03
C SER A 35 14.24 0.08 -15.53
N GLU A 36 13.48 -0.62 -14.68
CA GLU A 36 13.84 -1.92 -14.11
C GLU A 36 12.61 -2.80 -13.93
N ASN A 37 12.84 -4.09 -13.68
CA ASN A 37 11.80 -5.05 -13.34
C ASN A 37 11.48 -4.98 -11.84
N TYR A 38 10.62 -4.05 -11.44
CA TYR A 38 10.37 -3.78 -10.04
C TYR A 38 9.42 -4.76 -9.34
N ILE A 39 9.77 -5.07 -8.09
CA ILE A 39 8.84 -5.48 -7.03
C ILE A 39 8.53 -4.24 -6.19
N LEU A 40 7.28 -4.05 -5.79
CA LEU A 40 6.77 -3.05 -4.85
C LEU A 40 6.70 -3.69 -3.46
N PRO A 41 7.65 -3.41 -2.55
CA PRO A 41 7.74 -4.12 -1.29
C PRO A 41 7.19 -3.30 -0.12
N PHE A 42 6.37 -3.94 0.72
CA PHE A 42 6.23 -3.61 2.12
C PHE A 42 6.79 -4.76 2.94
N SER A 43 8.10 -4.70 3.20
CA SER A 43 8.86 -5.77 3.83
C SER A 43 8.88 -5.65 5.36
N HIS A 44 9.48 -6.63 6.03
CA HIS A 44 9.67 -6.63 7.48
C HIS A 44 10.40 -5.39 8.00
N ASP A 45 11.37 -4.87 7.25
CA ASP A 45 12.17 -3.69 7.65
C ASP A 45 11.34 -2.43 7.84
N GLU A 46 10.12 -2.36 7.27
CA GLU A 46 9.26 -1.18 7.36
C GLU A 46 8.32 -1.18 8.56
N VAL A 47 8.30 -2.27 9.34
CA VAL A 47 7.36 -2.46 10.46
C VAL A 47 8.05 -2.82 11.78
N VAL A 48 9.30 -2.35 11.95
CA VAL A 48 10.16 -2.58 13.12
C VAL A 48 10.88 -1.29 13.54
N HIS A 49 11.61 -1.36 14.66
CA HIS A 49 12.54 -0.30 15.12
C HIS A 49 11.91 1.09 15.26
N GLY A 50 10.67 1.18 15.75
CA GLY A 50 9.97 2.44 15.96
C GLY A 50 9.27 2.98 14.71
N LYS A 51 9.32 2.28 13.57
CA LYS A 51 8.67 2.67 12.33
C LYS A 51 7.15 2.47 12.35
N LYS A 52 6.58 1.83 13.37
CA LYS A 52 5.17 1.40 13.48
C LYS A 52 4.79 0.32 12.47
N SER A 53 3.70 -0.38 12.74
CA SER A 53 3.03 -1.25 11.75
C SER A 53 2.43 -0.45 10.59
N LEU A 54 2.14 -1.10 9.46
CA LEU A 54 1.44 -0.46 8.34
C LEU A 54 0.09 0.15 8.75
N LEU A 55 -0.67 -0.53 9.60
CA LEU A 55 -1.94 0.01 10.09
C LEU A 55 -1.74 1.25 10.96
N ASN A 56 -0.73 1.22 11.84
CA ASN A 56 -0.52 2.31 12.79
C ASN A 56 0.23 3.51 12.19
N LYS A 57 0.86 3.33 11.03
CA LYS A 57 1.32 4.42 10.15
C LYS A 57 0.17 5.30 9.65
N MET A 58 -1.00 4.71 9.38
CA MET A 58 -2.13 5.45 8.82
C MET A 58 -2.67 6.52 9.79
N PRO A 59 -3.07 7.71 9.30
CA PRO A 59 -3.62 8.78 10.11
C PRO A 59 -5.10 8.53 10.45
N GLY A 60 -5.60 9.32 11.40
CA GLY A 60 -7.02 9.36 11.74
C GLY A 60 -7.44 8.36 12.81
N ASP A 61 -8.76 8.24 12.97
CA ASP A 61 -9.38 7.31 13.91
C ASP A 61 -9.21 5.84 13.48
N TYR A 62 -9.71 4.92 14.32
CA TYR A 62 -9.62 3.49 14.07
C TYR A 62 -10.19 3.09 12.70
N TRP A 63 -11.35 3.63 12.30
CA TRP A 63 -11.94 3.31 11.00
C TRP A 63 -11.11 3.87 9.84
N GLN A 64 -10.65 5.11 9.98
CA GLN A 64 -9.84 5.80 8.98
C GLN A 64 -8.49 5.11 8.76
N LYS A 65 -7.87 4.55 9.81
CA LYS A 65 -6.64 3.75 9.69
C LYS A 65 -6.83 2.55 8.76
N PHE A 66 -7.90 1.78 8.94
CA PHE A 66 -8.20 0.66 8.05
C PHE A 66 -8.61 1.10 6.64
N ALA A 67 -9.32 2.23 6.51
CA ALA A 67 -9.67 2.77 5.20
C ALA A 67 -8.41 3.16 4.41
N ASN A 68 -7.47 3.85 5.04
CA ASN A 68 -6.18 4.21 4.44
C ASN A 68 -5.33 2.97 4.12
N LEU A 69 -5.34 1.94 4.98
CA LEU A 69 -4.58 0.71 4.69
C LEU A 69 -5.16 -0.04 3.48
N ARG A 70 -6.49 -0.11 3.34
CA ARG A 70 -7.12 -0.65 2.13
C ARG A 70 -6.79 0.20 0.89
N LEU A 71 -6.82 1.53 1.03
CA LEU A 71 -6.44 2.44 -0.06
C LEU A 71 -4.99 2.20 -0.52
N LEU A 72 -4.05 2.06 0.43
CA LEU A 72 -2.65 1.76 0.16
C LEU A 72 -2.51 0.45 -0.64
N TYR A 73 -3.22 -0.61 -0.23
CA TYR A 73 -3.16 -1.89 -0.93
C TYR A 73 -3.82 -1.84 -2.31
N GLY A 74 -4.97 -1.15 -2.45
CA GLY A 74 -5.57 -0.91 -3.75
C GLY A 74 -4.61 -0.21 -4.71
N TYR A 75 -3.95 0.85 -4.23
CA TYR A 75 -2.93 1.57 -4.99
C TYR A 75 -1.73 0.69 -5.34
N MET A 76 -1.16 -0.02 -4.37
CA MET A 76 -0.04 -0.96 -4.58
C MET A 76 -0.38 -2.00 -5.66
N PHE A 77 -1.61 -2.53 -5.67
CA PHE A 77 -2.03 -3.55 -6.61
C PHE A 77 -2.30 -3.00 -8.03
N ALA A 78 -2.76 -1.76 -8.14
CA ALA A 78 -2.98 -1.08 -9.42
C ALA A 78 -1.69 -0.48 -10.04
N HIS A 79 -0.70 -0.12 -9.22
CA HIS A 79 0.55 0.46 -9.68
C HIS A 79 1.42 -0.59 -10.41
N PRO A 80 2.08 -0.27 -11.55
CA PRO A 80 2.98 -1.22 -12.23
C PRO A 80 4.07 -1.79 -11.32
N GLY A 81 4.31 -3.10 -11.43
CA GLY A 81 5.33 -3.86 -10.68
C GLY A 81 4.76 -4.96 -9.80
N LYS A 82 5.56 -5.99 -9.48
CA LYS A 82 5.10 -7.16 -8.70
C LYS A 82 4.92 -6.83 -7.21
N LYS A 83 4.10 -7.57 -6.47
CA LYS A 83 3.68 -7.20 -5.11
C LYS A 83 4.41 -8.04 -4.04
N LEU A 84 4.86 -7.41 -2.97
CA LEU A 84 5.37 -8.10 -1.77
C LEU A 84 4.80 -7.44 -0.52
N LEU A 85 4.11 -8.23 0.31
CA LEU A 85 3.56 -7.81 1.59
C LEU A 85 4.05 -8.77 2.68
N PHE A 86 4.64 -8.20 3.74
CA PHE A 86 5.12 -8.98 4.88
C PHE A 86 3.96 -9.43 5.79
N MET A 87 4.15 -10.59 6.43
CA MET A 87 3.17 -11.21 7.31
C MET A 87 2.71 -10.26 8.43
N GLY A 88 1.44 -10.35 8.80
CA GLY A 88 0.79 -9.40 9.71
C GLY A 88 0.19 -8.19 9.00
N GLY A 89 0.70 -7.81 7.83
CA GLY A 89 0.12 -6.73 7.03
C GLY A 89 -1.29 -7.07 6.52
N GLU A 90 -1.52 -8.33 6.14
CA GLU A 90 -2.74 -8.80 5.52
C GLU A 90 -3.99 -8.71 6.41
N PHE A 91 -3.83 -8.77 7.74
CA PHE A 91 -4.92 -8.59 8.71
C PHE A 91 -4.75 -7.33 9.56
N GLY A 92 -3.77 -6.48 9.23
CA GLY A 92 -3.53 -5.21 9.88
C GLY A 92 -3.08 -5.36 11.32
N GLN A 93 -1.98 -6.09 11.56
CA GLN A 93 -1.35 -6.14 12.87
C GLN A 93 -1.11 -4.73 13.40
N PHE A 94 -1.49 -4.47 14.65
CA PHE A 94 -1.48 -3.12 15.20
C PHE A 94 -0.09 -2.71 15.69
N ILE A 95 0.62 -3.60 16.36
CA ILE A 95 1.97 -3.37 16.87
C ILE A 95 3.03 -3.69 15.81
N GLU A 96 4.24 -3.19 16.04
CA GLU A 96 5.41 -3.59 15.25
C GLU A 96 5.65 -5.09 15.33
N TRP A 97 6.24 -5.63 14.27
CA TRP A 97 6.67 -7.01 14.28
C TRP A 97 7.79 -7.21 15.31
N LYS A 98 7.71 -8.34 16.02
CA LYS A 98 8.75 -8.82 16.93
C LYS A 98 9.11 -10.22 16.49
N ASP A 99 10.40 -10.48 16.36
CA ASP A 99 10.92 -11.81 16.02
C ASP A 99 10.82 -12.80 17.18
N THR A 100 10.75 -12.30 18.42
CA THR A 100 10.65 -13.12 19.64
C THR A 100 9.26 -13.67 19.91
N ASP A 101 8.22 -13.06 19.33
CA ASP A 101 6.81 -13.37 19.60
C ASP A 101 6.10 -13.84 18.33
N SER A 102 5.01 -14.60 18.50
CA SER A 102 4.10 -14.86 17.38
C SER A 102 3.40 -13.58 16.93
N LEU A 103 2.89 -13.57 15.70
CA LEU A 103 1.94 -12.54 15.29
C LEU A 103 0.71 -12.52 16.21
N ASP A 104 0.06 -11.36 16.30
CA ASP A 104 -1.12 -11.13 17.13
C ASP A 104 -2.39 -11.74 16.49
N TRP A 105 -2.43 -13.06 16.35
CA TRP A 105 -3.52 -13.78 15.67
C TRP A 105 -4.91 -13.55 16.28
N PHE A 106 -4.97 -13.25 17.57
CA PHE A 106 -6.20 -12.90 18.28
C PHE A 106 -6.90 -11.66 17.67
N LEU A 107 -6.18 -10.82 16.90
CA LEU A 107 -6.77 -9.68 16.20
C LEU A 107 -7.86 -10.11 15.21
N LEU A 108 -7.81 -11.32 14.66
CA LEU A 108 -8.84 -11.83 13.73
C LEU A 108 -10.22 -12.06 14.41
N ASP A 109 -10.27 -12.05 15.74
CA ASP A 109 -11.52 -12.07 16.50
C ASP A 109 -12.26 -10.73 16.41
N TYR A 110 -11.56 -9.65 16.06
CA TYR A 110 -12.12 -8.31 15.87
C TYR A 110 -12.57 -8.09 14.42
N ASP A 111 -13.74 -7.46 14.28
CA ASP A 111 -14.44 -7.33 12.99
C ASP A 111 -13.61 -6.60 11.91
N MET A 112 -12.93 -5.50 12.25
CA MET A 112 -12.16 -4.71 11.27
C MET A 112 -10.94 -5.46 10.72
N HIS A 113 -10.23 -6.22 11.56
CA HIS A 113 -9.10 -7.04 11.14
C HIS A 113 -9.55 -8.21 10.27
N ARG A 114 -10.66 -8.86 10.63
CA ARG A 114 -11.27 -9.92 9.81
C ARG A 114 -11.71 -9.41 8.44
N LYS A 115 -12.33 -8.22 8.39
CA LYS A 115 -12.72 -7.56 7.15
C LYS A 115 -11.52 -7.16 6.29
N LEU A 116 -10.43 -6.69 6.89
CA LEU A 116 -9.20 -6.40 6.17
C LEU A 116 -8.58 -7.67 5.58
N HIS A 117 -8.51 -8.75 6.37
CA HIS A 117 -8.02 -10.04 5.89
C HIS A 117 -8.85 -10.58 4.72
N ALA A 118 -10.18 -10.49 4.81
CA ALA A 118 -11.08 -10.82 3.70
C ALA A 118 -10.84 -9.92 2.48
N TYR A 119 -10.68 -8.62 2.67
CA TYR A 119 -10.36 -7.67 1.61
C TYR A 119 -9.05 -8.02 0.90
N VAL A 120 -7.97 -8.32 1.63
CA VAL A 120 -6.67 -8.68 1.04
C VAL A 120 -6.77 -10.00 0.28
N LYS A 121 -7.55 -10.96 0.77
CA LYS A 121 -7.84 -12.21 0.05
C LYS A 121 -8.54 -11.94 -1.29
N GLU A 122 -9.63 -11.16 -1.29
CA GLU A 122 -10.37 -10.83 -2.51
C GLU A 122 -9.53 -9.98 -3.47
N LEU A 123 -8.73 -9.05 -2.96
CA LEU A 123 -7.81 -8.25 -3.77
C LEU A 123 -6.79 -9.13 -4.52
N ASN A 124 -6.26 -10.16 -3.87
CA ASN A 124 -5.39 -11.15 -4.53
C ASN A 124 -6.12 -11.97 -5.59
N HIS A 125 -7.40 -12.33 -5.36
CA HIS A 125 -8.20 -13.05 -6.36
C HIS A 125 -8.45 -12.17 -7.57
N PHE A 126 -8.84 -10.91 -7.35
CA PHE A 126 -9.01 -9.91 -8.38
C PHE A 126 -7.72 -9.71 -9.21
N TYR A 127 -6.58 -9.52 -8.55
CA TYR A 127 -5.28 -9.37 -9.21
C TYR A 127 -4.96 -10.52 -10.16
N ARG A 128 -5.17 -11.77 -9.71
CA ARG A 128 -4.91 -12.96 -10.52
C ARG A 128 -5.87 -13.11 -11.70
N GLN A 129 -7.09 -12.61 -11.58
CA GLN A 129 -8.13 -12.72 -12.61
C GLN A 129 -8.05 -11.61 -13.68
N GLN A 130 -7.29 -10.54 -13.43
CA GLN A 130 -7.20 -9.39 -14.34
C GLN A 130 -5.78 -9.29 -14.93
N PRO A 131 -5.54 -9.83 -16.15
CA PRO A 131 -4.23 -9.79 -16.80
C PRO A 131 -3.63 -8.38 -16.93
N ALA A 132 -4.50 -7.37 -17.11
CA ALA A 132 -4.10 -5.97 -17.19
C ALA A 132 -3.28 -5.47 -15.97
N LEU A 133 -3.39 -6.12 -14.82
CA LEU A 133 -2.67 -5.74 -13.59
C LEU A 133 -1.26 -6.35 -13.49
N TRP A 134 -0.85 -7.23 -14.40
CA TRP A 134 0.43 -7.93 -14.26
C TRP A 134 1.13 -8.33 -15.57
N GLU A 135 0.43 -8.38 -16.70
CA GLU A 135 1.00 -8.84 -17.97
C GLU A 135 2.02 -7.86 -18.54
N LEU A 136 1.73 -6.55 -18.42
CA LEU A 136 2.53 -5.47 -19.01
C LEU A 136 3.23 -4.58 -17.97
N ASP A 137 3.53 -5.10 -16.77
CA ASP A 137 4.20 -4.36 -15.69
C ASP A 137 5.54 -3.71 -16.11
N GLN A 138 6.18 -4.25 -17.15
CA GLN A 138 7.50 -3.82 -17.63
C GLN A 138 7.43 -2.97 -18.92
N ALA A 139 6.24 -2.77 -19.46
CA ALA A 139 6.02 -2.03 -20.70
C ALA A 139 5.24 -0.75 -20.42
N SER A 140 5.72 0.39 -20.94
CA SER A 140 5.02 1.67 -20.80
C SER A 140 3.62 1.67 -21.42
N SER A 141 3.33 0.75 -22.34
CA SER A 141 1.97 0.55 -22.89
C SER A 141 1.00 -0.12 -21.91
N GLY A 142 1.49 -0.68 -20.79
CA GLY A 142 0.68 -1.35 -19.78
C GLY A 142 -0.05 -0.41 -18.82
N PHE A 143 0.26 0.89 -18.84
CA PHE A 143 -0.32 1.86 -17.94
C PHE A 143 -0.37 3.25 -18.57
N SER A 144 -1.43 3.98 -18.29
CA SER A 144 -1.58 5.39 -18.66
C SER A 144 -2.30 6.10 -17.53
N TRP A 145 -1.79 7.26 -17.14
CA TRP A 145 -2.57 8.19 -16.35
C TRP A 145 -3.75 8.69 -17.18
N ILE A 146 -4.90 8.82 -16.53
CA ILE A 146 -6.05 9.57 -17.04
C ILE A 146 -6.00 10.99 -16.45
N ASP A 147 -5.76 11.10 -15.15
CA ASP A 147 -5.55 12.37 -14.44
C ASP A 147 -4.59 12.18 -13.25
N ALA A 148 -3.42 12.80 -13.35
CA ALA A 148 -2.37 12.77 -12.33
C ALA A 148 -2.18 14.11 -11.61
N ASP A 149 -2.98 15.14 -11.95
CA ASP A 149 -2.77 16.53 -11.50
C ASP A 149 -3.88 17.02 -10.56
N ASN A 150 -4.83 16.15 -10.16
CA ASN A 150 -5.92 16.48 -9.23
C ASN A 150 -5.46 16.47 -7.75
N GLN A 151 -4.38 17.20 -7.49
CA GLN A 151 -3.74 17.30 -6.19
C GLN A 151 -4.62 17.94 -5.12
N ASP A 152 -5.43 18.95 -5.49
CA ASP A 152 -6.28 19.69 -4.55
C ASP A 152 -7.32 18.79 -3.86
N GLN A 153 -7.73 17.71 -4.52
CA GLN A 153 -8.62 16.69 -3.97
C GLN A 153 -7.88 15.41 -3.58
N SER A 154 -6.57 15.32 -3.86
CA SER A 154 -5.75 14.12 -3.65
C SER A 154 -6.31 12.89 -4.38
N ILE A 155 -6.73 13.08 -5.64
CA ILE A 155 -7.28 12.04 -6.50
C ILE A 155 -6.29 11.73 -7.61
N LEU A 156 -6.14 10.44 -7.92
CA LEU A 156 -5.42 9.92 -9.09
C LEU A 156 -6.36 9.01 -9.88
N VAL A 157 -6.28 9.08 -11.21
CA VAL A 157 -7.04 8.20 -12.12
C VAL A 157 -6.13 7.64 -13.19
#